data_AF-A0A3M1NU70-F1
#
_entry.id   AF-A0A3M1NU70-F1
#
_cell.length_a   1.000
_cell.length_b   1.000
_cell.length_c   1.000
_cell.angle_alpha   90.00
_cell.angle_beta   90.00
_cell.angle_gamma   90.00
#
_symmetry.space_group_name_H-M   'P 1'
#
loop_
_entity.id
_entity.type
_entity.pdbx_description
1 polymer ?
#
loop_
_entity_poly.entity_id
_entity_poly.type
_entity_poly.pdbx_seq_one_letter_code
_entity_poly.pdbx_strand_id
1 'polypeptide(L)'
;MSNQGDNSLSVINTADHTVTATVPVGTGPGGIAFTPDGRLAYVVNRLDGTVFVLNTSQNSVIDTIAVGNGPFGVAISADGQRVYVANYDDNAISVIETATNVGVATFAVGLGPVGLAVTPDDQRLYVVNQIDDAVQVLRAADGSVVATVATGDGPNEVAITPDGGSAYVTNFYDNTVSVIQTSDNTVATIVPVGRGPVAPAIAPDGRFVYVTNIHDNTVSVIRTADTTVTATIGVGKGAAGLAVTPDSGFLYVVASKDNSVCVLRTTDNTVIATIPVGNEPGFIAIAPEKVTGIERPAANVSPAFELEQNFPNPFNATTTIRFSLAGNTRVTLKLYDVTGRELMTLLDGNLPSGRNEVRFEGKNLSSGVYFLRMQSGPSVQTN
;
A
#
# COMPACT_ATOMS: atom_id res chain seq x y z
N MET A 1 11.19 -0.13 6.13
CA MET A 1 11.65 1.27 6.19
C MET A 1 13.12 1.28 5.81
N SER A 2 13.59 2.21 4.97
CA SER A 2 14.96 2.28 4.46
C SER A 2 15.90 3.13 5.32
N ASN A 3 17.05 2.57 5.67
CA ASN A 3 18.15 3.24 6.39
C ASN A 3 19.27 3.55 5.37
N GLN A 4 19.34 4.79 4.87
CA GLN A 4 20.27 5.15 3.79
C GLN A 4 21.73 5.04 4.22
N GLY A 5 22.05 5.44 5.45
CA GLY A 5 23.41 5.41 5.98
C GLY A 5 23.94 4.01 6.27
N ASP A 6 23.05 3.02 6.38
CA ASP A 6 23.40 1.64 6.73
C ASP A 6 23.24 0.64 5.58
N ASN A 7 22.76 1.08 4.41
CA ASN A 7 22.42 0.20 3.27
C ASN A 7 21.54 -0.99 3.70
N SER A 8 20.53 -0.70 4.52
CA SER A 8 19.66 -1.72 5.11
C SER A 8 18.21 -1.27 5.21
N LEU A 9 17.30 -2.21 5.44
CA LEU A 9 15.94 -1.95 5.85
C LEU A 9 15.71 -2.35 7.29
N SER A 10 14.97 -1.54 8.04
CA SER A 10 14.34 -1.95 9.30
C SER A 10 12.93 -2.49 9.02
N VAL A 11 12.63 -3.71 9.47
CA VAL A 11 11.30 -4.32 9.46
C VAL A 11 10.64 -4.03 10.79
N ILE A 12 9.47 -3.38 10.75
CA ILE A 12 8.76 -2.93 11.95
C ILE A 12 7.44 -3.70 12.04
N ASN A 13 7.17 -4.31 13.20
CA ASN A 13 5.88 -4.91 13.50
C ASN A 13 4.91 -3.81 13.96
N THR A 14 3.79 -3.67 13.25
CA THR A 14 2.82 -2.62 13.53
C THR A 14 1.94 -2.90 14.75
N ALA A 15 1.86 -4.15 15.21
CA ALA A 15 1.06 -4.56 16.35
C ALA A 15 1.67 -4.17 17.70
N ASP A 16 3.00 -4.14 17.79
CA ASP A 16 3.75 -3.86 19.02
C ASP A 16 4.76 -2.71 18.88
N HIS A 17 4.87 -2.11 17.68
CA HIS A 17 5.76 -0.99 17.38
C HIS A 17 7.25 -1.32 17.61
N THR A 18 7.67 -2.55 17.30
CA THR A 18 9.06 -2.98 17.47
C THR A 18 9.76 -3.30 16.14
N VAL A 19 11.08 -3.12 16.09
CA VAL A 19 11.91 -3.61 14.98
C VAL A 19 12.12 -5.11 15.15
N THR A 20 11.71 -5.91 14.17
CA THR A 20 11.79 -7.38 14.21
C THR A 20 12.93 -7.95 13.37
N ALA A 21 13.41 -7.21 12.38
CA ALA A 21 14.54 -7.60 11.55
C ALA A 21 15.23 -6.38 10.93
N THR A 22 16.51 -6.56 10.62
CA THR A 22 17.28 -5.66 9.75
C THR A 22 17.71 -6.45 8.52
N VAL A 23 17.36 -5.97 7.33
CA VAL A 23 17.62 -6.66 6.06
C VAL A 23 18.65 -5.85 5.27
N PRO A 24 19.85 -6.40 4.99
CA PRO A 24 20.80 -5.75 4.10
C PRO A 24 20.22 -5.59 2.69
N VAL A 25 20.41 -4.43 2.08
CA VAL A 25 20.02 -4.12 0.70
C VAL A 25 21.18 -3.42 -0.03
N GLY A 26 20.91 -2.83 -1.20
CA GLY A 26 21.93 -2.10 -1.97
C GLY A 26 22.25 -0.74 -1.37
N THR A 27 23.09 0.02 -2.07
CA THR A 27 23.62 1.31 -1.62
C THR A 27 22.59 2.43 -1.78
N GLY A 28 22.39 3.20 -0.71
CA GLY A 28 21.44 4.32 -0.70
C GLY A 28 19.99 3.87 -0.97
N PRO A 29 19.43 2.97 -0.13
CA PRO A 29 18.06 2.50 -0.31
C PRO A 29 17.05 3.65 -0.20
N GLY A 30 16.25 3.83 -1.25
CA GLY A 30 15.24 4.88 -1.37
C GLY A 30 13.84 4.36 -1.09
N GLY A 31 12.92 4.63 -2.03
CA GLY A 31 11.53 4.20 -2.00
C GLY A 31 11.34 2.67 -1.87
N ILE A 32 10.22 2.30 -1.26
CA ILE A 32 9.81 0.91 -1.02
C ILE A 32 8.36 0.78 -1.46
N ALA A 33 8.03 -0.23 -2.27
CA ALA A 33 6.65 -0.55 -2.61
C ALA A 33 6.37 -2.04 -2.41
N PHE A 34 5.18 -2.37 -1.92
CA PHE A 34 4.74 -3.75 -1.73
C PHE A 34 3.80 -4.17 -2.86
N THR A 35 3.88 -5.44 -3.27
CA THR A 35 2.81 -6.01 -4.10
C THR A 35 1.48 -5.97 -3.34
N PRO A 36 0.33 -5.87 -4.03
CA PRO A 36 -0.99 -5.79 -3.37
C PRO A 36 -1.30 -6.98 -2.44
N ASP A 37 -0.72 -8.15 -2.71
CA ASP A 37 -0.81 -9.34 -1.86
C ASP A 37 0.17 -9.35 -0.67
N GLY A 38 1.03 -8.34 -0.57
CA GLY A 38 2.05 -8.16 0.46
C GLY A 38 3.17 -9.19 0.43
N ARG A 39 3.28 -10.04 -0.61
CA ARG A 39 4.28 -11.13 -0.66
C ARG A 39 5.67 -10.63 -1.04
N LEU A 40 5.74 -9.61 -1.90
CA LEU A 40 6.99 -9.03 -2.36
C LEU A 40 7.08 -7.56 -1.98
N ALA A 41 8.31 -7.10 -1.78
CA ALA A 41 8.63 -5.68 -1.68
C ALA A 41 9.74 -5.34 -2.68
N TYR A 42 9.58 -4.22 -3.39
CA TYR A 42 10.56 -3.68 -4.30
C TYR A 42 11.23 -2.48 -3.65
N VAL A 43 12.55 -2.48 -3.61
CA VAL A 43 13.37 -1.48 -2.90
C VAL A 43 14.35 -0.91 -3.90
N VAL A 44 14.27 0.39 -4.16
CA VAL A 44 15.22 1.06 -5.05
C VAL A 44 16.52 1.33 -4.30
N ASN A 45 17.65 1.13 -4.96
CA ASN A 45 18.99 1.43 -4.44
C ASN A 45 19.59 2.53 -5.31
N ARG A 46 19.44 3.77 -4.85
CA ARG A 46 19.69 4.99 -5.64
C ARG A 46 21.11 5.05 -6.19
N LEU A 47 22.09 4.64 -5.39
CA LEU A 47 23.50 4.77 -5.74
C LEU A 47 24.02 3.58 -6.58
N ASP A 48 23.25 2.49 -6.67
CA ASP A 48 23.62 1.29 -7.43
C ASP A 48 22.93 1.21 -8.80
N GLY A 49 21.87 1.98 -9.04
CA GLY A 49 21.06 1.85 -10.26
C GLY A 49 20.27 0.53 -10.31
N THR A 50 19.83 0.04 -9.15
CA THR A 50 19.13 -1.25 -9.05
C THR A 50 17.86 -1.18 -8.22
N VAL A 51 16.99 -2.18 -8.41
CA VAL A 51 15.87 -2.50 -7.54
C VAL A 51 16.05 -3.90 -6.98
N PHE A 52 16.00 -4.03 -5.66
CA PHE A 52 15.98 -5.33 -5.00
C PHE A 52 14.54 -5.80 -4.81
N VAL A 53 14.30 -7.09 -5.06
CA VAL A 53 13.04 -7.76 -4.78
C VAL A 53 13.21 -8.56 -3.51
N LEU A 54 12.39 -8.27 -2.50
CA LEU A 54 12.40 -8.95 -1.21
C LEU A 54 11.18 -9.84 -1.07
N ASN A 55 11.39 -11.03 -0.52
CA ASN A 55 10.31 -11.86 0.00
C ASN A 55 9.98 -11.43 1.43
N THR A 56 8.76 -10.94 1.66
CA THR A 56 8.33 -10.36 2.94
C THR A 56 8.15 -11.40 4.04
N SER A 57 7.91 -12.67 3.69
CA SER A 57 7.79 -13.76 4.66
C SER A 57 9.15 -14.24 5.17
N GLN A 58 10.20 -14.07 4.36
CA GLN A 58 11.56 -14.51 4.67
C GLN A 58 12.46 -13.36 5.11
N ASN A 59 12.02 -12.10 4.94
CA ASN A 59 12.83 -10.89 5.15
C ASN A 59 14.19 -10.97 4.42
N SER A 60 14.16 -11.42 3.17
CA SER A 60 15.37 -11.65 2.38
C SER A 60 15.21 -11.16 0.95
N VAL A 61 16.29 -10.61 0.40
CA VAL A 61 16.40 -10.31 -1.04
C VAL A 61 16.42 -11.61 -1.82
N ILE A 62 15.58 -11.72 -2.83
CA ILE A 62 15.46 -12.89 -3.72
C ILE A 62 15.85 -12.59 -5.16
N ASP A 63 15.92 -11.31 -5.53
CA ASP A 63 16.27 -10.88 -6.88
C ASP A 63 16.83 -9.45 -6.90
N THR A 64 17.59 -9.12 -7.95
CA THR A 64 18.16 -7.80 -8.20
C THR A 64 17.95 -7.44 -9.66
N ILE A 65 17.29 -6.31 -9.90
CA ILE A 65 16.92 -5.83 -11.22
C ILE A 65 17.70 -4.55 -11.51
N ALA A 66 18.41 -4.51 -12.63
CA ALA A 66 19.04 -3.27 -13.09
C ALA A 66 17.99 -2.32 -13.67
N VAL A 67 18.09 -1.04 -13.32
CA VAL A 67 17.23 0.04 -13.83
C VAL A 67 18.11 1.19 -14.34
N GLY A 68 17.54 2.39 -14.52
CA GLY A 68 18.30 3.57 -14.91
C GLY A 68 19.12 4.17 -13.75
N ASN A 69 19.74 5.31 -14.02
CA ASN A 69 20.57 6.04 -13.08
C ASN A 69 19.73 6.85 -12.08
N GLY A 70 20.20 6.87 -10.84
CA GLY A 70 19.56 7.61 -9.74
C GLY A 70 18.11 7.19 -9.48
N PRO A 71 17.76 5.89 -9.35
CA PRO A 71 16.40 5.48 -9.06
C PRO A 71 15.96 6.02 -7.69
N PHE A 72 14.78 6.63 -7.61
CA PHE A 72 14.34 7.37 -6.43
C PHE A 72 12.97 6.92 -5.89
N GLY A 73 11.90 7.15 -6.65
CA GLY A 73 10.54 6.70 -6.33
C GLY A 73 10.22 5.36 -6.97
N VAL A 74 9.33 4.59 -6.33
CA VAL A 74 8.81 3.32 -6.85
C VAL A 74 7.33 3.20 -6.55
N ALA A 75 6.56 2.77 -7.56
CA ALA A 75 5.12 2.49 -7.43
C ALA A 75 4.80 1.15 -8.09
N ILE A 76 3.76 0.47 -7.61
CA ILE A 76 3.28 -0.81 -8.15
C ILE A 76 1.84 -0.61 -8.60
N SER A 77 1.47 -1.20 -9.75
CA SER A 77 0.08 -1.21 -10.22
C SER A 77 -0.85 -1.90 -9.21
N ALA A 78 -2.11 -1.49 -9.18
CA ALA A 78 -3.13 -2.05 -8.29
C ALA A 78 -3.38 -3.54 -8.55
N ASP A 79 -3.21 -4.00 -9.79
CA ASP A 79 -3.21 -5.43 -10.15
C ASP A 79 -1.92 -6.18 -9.79
N GLY A 80 -0.88 -5.46 -9.34
CA GLY A 80 0.40 -6.01 -8.93
C GLY A 80 1.28 -6.54 -10.06
N GLN A 81 0.96 -6.29 -11.34
CA GLN A 81 1.69 -6.83 -12.48
C GLN A 81 2.89 -5.98 -12.91
N ARG A 82 2.90 -4.68 -12.59
CA ARG A 82 3.95 -3.75 -13.02
C ARG A 82 4.52 -2.96 -11.85
N VAL A 83 5.83 -2.79 -11.86
CA VAL A 83 6.56 -1.84 -11.00
C VAL A 83 7.11 -0.73 -11.86
N TYR A 84 6.89 0.51 -11.43
CA TYR A 84 7.37 1.72 -12.07
C TYR A 84 8.45 2.34 -11.18
N VAL A 85 9.59 2.69 -11.75
CA VAL A 85 10.74 3.24 -11.03
C VAL A 85 11.17 4.53 -11.69
N ALA A 86 11.21 5.62 -10.92
CA ALA A 86 11.65 6.92 -11.39
C ALA A 86 13.19 6.98 -11.36
N ASN A 87 13.81 7.10 -12.53
CA ASN A 87 15.26 7.24 -12.68
C ASN A 87 15.57 8.73 -12.84
N TYR A 88 15.89 9.38 -11.72
CA TYR A 88 16.02 10.83 -11.61
C TYR A 88 17.03 11.40 -12.61
N ASP A 89 18.20 10.76 -12.73
CA ASP A 89 19.29 11.28 -13.56
C ASP A 89 19.09 10.99 -15.06
N ASP A 90 18.20 10.04 -15.41
CA ASP A 90 17.92 9.64 -16.79
C ASP A 90 16.68 10.32 -17.39
N ASN A 91 15.88 11.03 -16.58
CA ASN A 91 14.60 11.60 -16.98
C ASN A 91 13.65 10.54 -17.58
N ALA A 92 13.62 9.37 -16.95
CA ALA A 92 12.92 8.20 -17.46
C ALA A 92 12.31 7.34 -16.35
N ILE A 93 11.25 6.60 -16.68
CA ILE A 93 10.64 5.59 -15.82
C ILE A 93 11.00 4.20 -16.33
N SER A 94 11.62 3.35 -15.50
CA SER A 94 11.75 1.91 -15.80
C SER A 94 10.47 1.17 -15.43
N VAL A 95 10.01 0.28 -16.30
CA VAL A 95 8.83 -0.57 -16.08
C VAL A 95 9.29 -2.02 -15.97
N ILE A 96 8.94 -2.66 -14.86
CA ILE A 96 9.31 -4.04 -14.52
C ILE A 96 8.04 -4.88 -14.46
N GLU A 97 8.05 -6.06 -15.06
CA GLU A 97 6.99 -7.06 -14.91
C GLU A 97 7.25 -7.91 -13.66
N THR A 98 6.30 -7.93 -12.72
CA THR A 98 6.49 -8.62 -11.42
C THR A 98 6.50 -10.14 -11.54
N ALA A 99 5.84 -10.69 -12.55
CA ALA A 99 5.78 -12.14 -12.78
C ALA A 99 7.16 -12.72 -13.16
N THR A 100 8.00 -11.92 -13.82
CA THR A 100 9.30 -12.34 -14.35
C THR A 100 10.48 -11.60 -13.71
N ASN A 101 10.22 -10.51 -12.98
CA ASN A 101 11.21 -9.55 -12.49
C ASN A 101 12.11 -8.98 -13.60
N VAL A 102 11.58 -8.85 -14.82
CA VAL A 102 12.33 -8.32 -15.97
C VAL A 102 11.86 -6.91 -16.29
N GLY A 103 12.80 -6.03 -16.60
CA GLY A 103 12.51 -4.72 -17.18
C GLY A 103 11.93 -4.88 -18.59
N VAL A 104 10.69 -4.45 -18.78
CA VAL A 104 9.94 -4.63 -20.04
C VAL A 104 9.82 -3.36 -20.87
N ALA A 105 9.98 -2.19 -20.26
CA ALA A 105 9.93 -0.92 -20.97
C ALA A 105 10.65 0.20 -20.21
N THR A 106 10.93 1.30 -20.94
CA THR A 106 11.36 2.57 -20.38
C THR A 106 10.50 3.68 -20.97
N PHE A 107 9.92 4.53 -20.13
CA PHE A 107 9.11 5.68 -20.54
C PHE A 107 9.92 6.96 -20.36
N ALA A 108 10.05 7.77 -21.42
CA ALA A 108 10.67 9.09 -21.31
C ALA A 108 9.70 10.07 -20.63
N VAL A 109 10.22 10.88 -19.70
CA VAL A 109 9.45 11.87 -18.93
C VAL A 109 10.18 13.20 -18.86
N GLY A 110 9.62 14.14 -18.09
CA GLY A 110 10.24 15.42 -17.77
C GLY A 110 11.49 15.30 -16.90
N LEU A 111 12.05 16.45 -16.52
CA LEU A 111 13.31 16.53 -15.81
C LEU A 111 13.19 16.19 -14.31
N GLY A 112 14.09 15.34 -13.84
CA GLY A 112 14.19 14.95 -12.44
C GLY A 112 12.94 14.24 -11.90
N PRO A 113 12.53 13.10 -12.49
CA PRO A 113 11.40 12.35 -11.97
C PRO A 113 11.72 11.81 -10.58
N VAL A 114 10.82 12.01 -9.63
CA VAL A 114 10.98 11.64 -8.22
C VAL A 114 9.82 10.76 -7.75
N GLY A 115 8.72 11.35 -7.29
CA GLY A 115 7.54 10.64 -6.82
C GLY A 115 6.66 10.07 -7.94
N LEU A 116 6.06 8.92 -7.64
CA LEU A 116 5.21 8.16 -8.56
C LEU A 116 3.93 7.70 -7.87
N ALA A 117 2.80 7.78 -8.57
CA ALA A 117 1.56 7.13 -8.14
C ALA A 117 0.76 6.59 -9.34
N VAL A 118 0.21 5.39 -9.20
CA VAL A 118 -0.65 4.75 -10.21
C VAL A 118 -2.10 4.93 -9.77
N THR A 119 -3.00 5.24 -10.71
CA THR A 119 -4.43 5.30 -10.40
C THR A 119 -4.98 3.91 -10.04
N PRO A 120 -5.98 3.80 -9.15
CA PRO A 120 -6.52 2.50 -8.73
C PRO A 120 -7.09 1.60 -9.85
N ASP A 121 -7.37 2.17 -11.03
CA ASP A 121 -7.85 1.47 -12.24
C ASP A 121 -6.72 1.03 -13.19
N ASP A 122 -5.46 1.25 -12.78
CA ASP A 122 -4.24 0.96 -13.54
C ASP A 122 -4.13 1.65 -14.90
N GLN A 123 -4.93 2.70 -15.15
CA GLN A 123 -4.92 3.38 -16.45
C GLN A 123 -3.87 4.49 -16.54
N ARG A 124 -3.54 5.15 -15.43
CA ARG A 124 -2.67 6.33 -15.43
C ARG A 124 -1.55 6.23 -14.41
N LEU A 125 -0.37 6.69 -14.80
CA LEU A 125 0.78 6.90 -13.93
C LEU A 125 1.04 8.41 -13.81
N TYR A 126 1.03 8.92 -12.57
CA TYR A 126 1.40 10.29 -12.23
C TYR A 126 2.88 10.30 -11.88
N VAL A 127 3.64 11.15 -12.58
CA VAL A 127 5.09 11.30 -12.44
C VAL A 127 5.40 12.73 -12.04
N VAL A 128 5.94 12.90 -10.84
CA VAL A 128 6.41 14.20 -10.37
C VAL A 128 7.78 14.47 -10.98
N ASN A 129 7.91 15.51 -11.80
CA ASN A 129 9.17 15.98 -12.37
C ASN A 129 9.61 17.21 -11.58
N GLN A 130 10.52 16.99 -10.63
CA GLN A 130 10.89 18.02 -9.64
C GLN A 130 11.52 19.26 -10.28
N ILE A 131 12.30 19.08 -11.35
CA ILE A 131 13.02 20.19 -12.00
C ILE A 131 12.08 20.99 -12.92
N ASP A 132 11.03 20.35 -13.43
CA ASP A 132 10.06 20.97 -14.34
C ASP A 132 8.90 21.68 -13.62
N ASP A 133 8.85 21.62 -12.28
CA ASP A 133 7.74 22.13 -11.46
C ASP A 133 6.36 21.60 -11.93
N ALA A 134 6.32 20.33 -12.34
CA ALA A 134 5.15 19.75 -12.95
C ALA A 134 4.96 18.26 -12.66
N VAL A 135 3.72 17.81 -12.79
CA VAL A 135 3.35 16.40 -12.86
C VAL A 135 3.01 16.02 -14.29
N GLN A 136 3.68 15.00 -14.83
CA GLN A 136 3.25 14.34 -16.07
C GLN A 136 2.30 13.19 -15.75
N VAL A 137 1.18 13.14 -16.45
CA VAL A 137 0.22 12.04 -16.41
C VAL A 137 0.43 11.20 -17.64
N LEU A 138 0.84 9.95 -17.48
CA LEU A 138 1.09 9.00 -18.56
C LEU A 138 -0.02 7.95 -18.63
N ARG A 139 -0.26 7.38 -19.81
CA ARG A 139 -0.98 6.11 -19.91
C ARG A 139 -0.08 5.00 -19.38
N ALA A 140 -0.55 4.27 -18.37
CA ALA A 140 0.25 3.22 -17.72
C ALA A 140 0.58 2.04 -18.67
N ALA A 141 -0.24 1.84 -19.71
CA ALA A 141 -0.10 0.78 -20.69
C ALA A 141 1.17 0.94 -21.56
N ASP A 142 1.45 2.16 -22.04
CA ASP A 142 2.47 2.43 -23.07
C ASP A 142 3.39 3.64 -22.77
N GLY A 143 3.15 4.36 -21.67
CA GLY A 143 3.94 5.53 -21.27
C GLY A 143 3.63 6.81 -22.04
N SER A 144 2.62 6.83 -22.91
CA SER A 144 2.27 8.03 -23.66
C SER A 144 1.76 9.13 -22.73
N VAL A 145 2.27 10.35 -22.91
CA VAL A 145 1.86 11.53 -22.13
C VAL A 145 0.40 11.87 -22.44
N VAL A 146 -0.43 11.91 -21.40
CA VAL A 146 -1.84 12.34 -21.44
C VAL A 146 -1.94 13.83 -21.13
N ALA A 147 -1.20 14.29 -20.12
CA ALA A 147 -1.20 15.68 -19.68
C ALA A 147 0.12 16.03 -18.98
N THR A 148 0.44 17.32 -18.98
CA THR A 148 1.47 17.91 -18.10
C THR A 148 0.78 18.98 -17.28
N VAL A 149 0.79 18.81 -15.96
CA VAL A 149 0.08 19.67 -15.00
C VAL A 149 1.12 20.46 -14.22
N ALA A 150 1.14 21.78 -14.39
CA ALA A 150 2.00 22.64 -13.59
C ALA A 150 1.57 22.60 -12.12
N THR A 151 2.53 22.52 -11.21
CA THR A 151 2.30 22.52 -9.75
C THR A 151 2.96 23.76 -9.12
N GLY A 152 3.43 23.66 -7.88
CA GLY A 152 4.34 24.65 -7.29
C GLY A 152 5.80 24.26 -7.47
N ASP A 153 6.70 25.06 -6.90
CA ASP A 153 8.16 24.92 -6.98
C ASP A 153 8.68 23.69 -6.24
N GLY A 154 9.49 22.90 -6.95
CA GLY A 154 10.14 21.68 -6.47
C GLY A 154 9.14 20.64 -5.98
N PRO A 155 8.20 20.17 -6.81
CA PRO A 155 7.29 19.11 -6.41
C PRO A 155 8.10 17.85 -6.09
N ASN A 156 7.69 17.12 -5.05
CA ASN A 156 8.48 16.03 -4.48
C ASN A 156 7.79 14.67 -4.64
N GLU A 157 6.72 14.42 -3.88
CA GLU A 157 5.95 13.18 -3.94
C GLU A 157 4.49 13.42 -4.32
N VAL A 158 3.83 12.34 -4.76
CA VAL A 158 2.41 12.33 -5.13
C VAL A 158 1.69 11.13 -4.51
N ALA A 159 0.47 11.34 -4.03
CA ALA A 159 -0.43 10.27 -3.60
C ALA A 159 -1.82 10.44 -4.24
N ILE A 160 -2.45 9.34 -4.65
CA ILE A 160 -3.78 9.32 -5.27
C ILE A 160 -4.80 8.76 -4.28
N THR A 161 -5.97 9.40 -4.18
CA THR A 161 -7.05 8.95 -3.29
C THR A 161 -7.51 7.53 -3.65
N PRO A 162 -7.99 6.72 -2.68
CA PRO A 162 -8.45 5.35 -2.94
C PRO A 162 -9.56 5.24 -3.99
N ASP A 163 -10.39 6.27 -4.13
CA ASP A 163 -11.43 6.36 -5.17
C ASP A 163 -10.89 6.80 -6.55
N GLY A 164 -9.60 7.14 -6.63
CA GLY A 164 -8.92 7.62 -7.82
C GLY A 164 -9.27 9.06 -8.21
N GLY A 165 -10.07 9.80 -7.44
CA GLY A 165 -10.63 11.09 -7.83
C GLY A 165 -9.66 12.27 -7.74
N SER A 166 -8.67 12.23 -6.85
CA SER A 166 -7.73 13.33 -6.64
C SER A 166 -6.31 12.84 -6.41
N ALA A 167 -5.33 13.61 -6.89
CA ALA A 167 -3.91 13.44 -6.59
C ALA A 167 -3.40 14.62 -5.75
N TYR A 168 -2.66 14.33 -4.68
CA TYR A 168 -2.06 15.30 -3.78
C TYR A 168 -0.55 15.33 -4.01
N VAL A 169 -0.02 16.48 -4.40
CA VAL A 169 1.39 16.66 -4.76
C VAL A 169 2.02 17.68 -3.83
N THR A 170 3.08 17.32 -3.13
CA THR A 170 3.80 18.24 -2.23
C THR A 170 4.76 19.12 -3.01
N ASN A 171 4.68 20.44 -2.84
CA ASN A 171 5.58 21.42 -3.46
C ASN A 171 6.60 21.89 -2.41
N PHE A 172 7.83 21.36 -2.48
CA PHE A 172 8.81 21.43 -1.41
C PHE A 172 9.23 22.87 -1.09
N TYR A 173 9.51 23.69 -2.12
CA TYR A 173 10.02 25.05 -1.91
C TYR A 173 8.89 26.05 -1.63
N ASP A 174 7.69 25.78 -2.13
CA ASP A 174 6.50 26.64 -1.93
C ASP A 174 5.79 26.42 -0.59
N ASN A 175 6.07 25.32 0.12
CA ASN A 175 5.39 24.97 1.37
C ASN A 175 3.87 24.77 1.18
N THR A 176 3.50 24.16 0.06
CA THR A 176 2.11 23.90 -0.32
C THR A 176 1.91 22.46 -0.81
N VAL A 177 0.65 22.07 -0.94
CA VAL A 177 0.22 20.84 -1.61
C VAL A 177 -0.73 21.22 -2.75
N SER A 178 -0.42 20.80 -3.97
CA SER A 178 -1.33 20.91 -5.10
C SER A 178 -2.29 19.72 -5.10
N VAL A 179 -3.59 20.00 -5.17
CA VAL A 179 -4.66 18.99 -5.31
C VAL A 179 -5.11 18.98 -6.76
N ILE A 180 -4.78 17.92 -7.48
CA ILE A 180 -5.10 17.72 -8.89
C ILE A 180 -6.33 16.83 -9.00
N GLN A 181 -7.34 17.27 -9.74
CA GLN A 181 -8.50 16.45 -10.06
C GLN A 181 -8.15 15.49 -11.21
N THR A 182 -8.30 14.18 -11.00
CA THR A 182 -7.82 13.18 -11.99
C THR A 182 -8.71 13.06 -13.23
N SER A 183 -9.97 13.48 -13.12
CA SER A 183 -10.94 13.43 -14.22
C SER A 183 -10.55 14.32 -15.39
N ASP A 184 -9.93 15.47 -15.12
CA ASP A 184 -9.52 16.47 -16.13
C ASP A 184 -8.06 16.89 -16.04
N ASN A 185 -7.30 16.40 -15.04
CA ASN A 185 -5.91 16.74 -14.76
C ASN A 185 -5.69 18.24 -14.49
N THR A 186 -6.63 18.89 -13.82
CA THR A 186 -6.49 20.31 -13.42
C THR A 186 -6.17 20.45 -11.93
N VAL A 187 -5.39 21.47 -11.56
CA VAL A 187 -5.17 21.82 -10.15
C VAL A 187 -6.45 22.48 -9.62
N ALA A 188 -7.18 21.77 -8.77
CA ALA A 188 -8.41 22.23 -8.16
C ALA A 188 -8.16 23.17 -6.98
N THR A 189 -7.11 22.92 -6.19
CA THR A 189 -6.79 23.70 -4.99
C THR A 189 -5.30 23.61 -4.67
N ILE A 190 -4.75 24.67 -4.07
CA ILE A 190 -3.42 24.69 -3.47
C ILE A 190 -3.60 24.87 -1.96
N VAL A 191 -3.09 23.94 -1.17
CA VAL A 191 -3.26 23.90 0.28
C VAL A 191 -1.94 24.31 0.96
N PRO A 192 -1.88 25.44 1.68
CA PRO A 192 -0.71 25.78 2.48
C PRO A 192 -0.46 24.75 3.59
N VAL A 193 0.79 24.35 3.78
CA VAL A 193 1.22 23.41 4.83
C VAL A 193 2.47 23.96 5.54
N GLY A 194 3.15 23.12 6.34
CA GLY A 194 4.42 23.50 6.97
C GLY A 194 5.57 23.54 5.96
N ARG A 195 6.75 23.92 6.44
CA ARG A 195 7.92 24.15 5.58
C ARG A 195 8.58 22.86 5.10
N GLY A 196 8.91 22.85 3.80
CA GLY A 196 9.52 21.70 3.12
C GLY A 196 8.64 20.46 3.15
N PRO A 197 7.43 20.48 2.56
CA PRO A 197 6.60 19.30 2.50
C PRO A 197 7.27 18.23 1.62
N VAL A 198 7.35 16.99 2.12
CA VAL A 198 8.07 15.89 1.43
C VAL A 198 7.13 14.80 0.95
N ALA A 199 6.49 14.07 1.87
CA ALA A 199 5.68 12.91 1.52
C ALA A 199 4.21 13.18 1.87
N PRO A 200 3.26 13.05 0.92
CA PRO A 200 1.85 12.87 1.22
C PRO A 200 1.54 11.37 1.38
N ALA A 201 0.75 10.99 2.37
CA ALA A 201 0.06 9.69 2.36
C ALA A 201 -1.40 9.85 2.73
N ILE A 202 -2.25 9.12 2.03
CA ILE A 202 -3.69 9.18 2.17
C ILE A 202 -4.12 7.99 3.03
N ALA A 203 -4.96 8.26 4.03
CA ALA A 203 -5.56 7.18 4.82
C ALA A 203 -6.37 6.25 3.91
N PRO A 204 -6.31 4.92 4.10
CA PRO A 204 -7.10 3.97 3.32
C PRO A 204 -8.61 4.24 3.30
N ASP A 205 -9.16 4.85 4.35
CA ASP A 205 -10.56 5.30 4.40
C ASP A 205 -10.86 6.53 3.52
N GLY A 206 -9.83 7.12 2.91
CA GLY A 206 -9.90 8.27 2.01
C GLY A 206 -10.23 9.59 2.70
N ARG A 207 -10.30 9.67 4.03
CA ARG A 207 -10.80 10.85 4.76
C ARG A 207 -9.74 11.92 5.02
N PHE A 208 -8.49 11.49 5.14
CA PHE A 208 -7.38 12.37 5.50
C PHE A 208 -6.13 12.12 4.66
N VAL A 209 -5.42 13.19 4.37
CA VAL A 209 -4.06 13.18 3.82
C VAL A 209 -3.11 13.70 4.88
N TYR A 210 -2.04 12.98 5.15
CA TYR A 210 -0.97 13.37 6.05
C TYR A 210 0.23 13.82 5.24
N VAL A 211 0.83 14.94 5.60
CA VAL A 211 1.96 15.53 4.88
C VAL A 211 3.08 15.88 5.85
N THR A 212 4.26 15.29 5.66
CA THR A 212 5.45 15.62 6.45
C THR A 212 6.04 16.95 6.02
N ASN A 213 6.43 17.77 6.99
CA ASN A 213 7.10 19.05 6.78
C ASN A 213 8.52 18.98 7.39
N ILE A 214 9.52 18.68 6.55
CA ILE A 214 10.87 18.29 7.01
C ILE A 214 11.61 19.40 7.76
N HIS A 215 11.33 20.67 7.43
CA HIS A 215 11.99 21.83 8.04
C HIS A 215 11.31 22.31 9.31
N ASP A 216 10.05 21.93 9.52
CA ASP A 216 9.30 22.25 10.74
C ASP A 216 9.21 21.09 11.72
N ASN A 217 9.60 19.88 11.33
CA ASN A 217 9.46 18.66 12.13
C ASN A 217 8.00 18.41 12.52
N THR A 218 7.08 18.58 11.57
CA THR A 218 5.65 18.41 11.79
C THR A 218 4.99 17.55 10.71
N VAL A 219 3.77 17.11 10.98
CA VAL A 219 2.84 16.53 10.00
C VAL A 219 1.60 17.41 9.91
N SER A 220 1.24 17.85 8.71
CA SER A 220 -0.06 18.49 8.43
C SER A 220 -1.12 17.43 8.16
N VAL A 221 -2.31 17.57 8.75
CA VAL A 221 -3.47 16.68 8.53
C VAL A 221 -4.52 17.40 7.70
N ILE A 222 -4.67 17.03 6.44
CA ILE A 222 -5.61 17.63 5.50
C ILE A 222 -6.86 16.74 5.43
N ARG A 223 -8.04 17.30 5.62
CA ARG A 223 -9.31 16.59 5.38
C ARG A 223 -9.60 16.61 3.88
N THR A 224 -9.86 15.45 3.29
CA THR A 224 -10.08 15.33 1.83
C THR A 224 -11.40 15.94 1.37
N ALA A 225 -12.44 15.88 2.20
CA ALA A 225 -13.79 16.34 1.85
C ALA A 225 -13.89 17.84 1.54
N ASP A 226 -13.01 18.66 2.12
CA ASP A 226 -13.01 20.12 1.97
C ASP A 226 -11.60 20.72 1.81
N THR A 227 -10.59 19.87 1.62
CA THR A 227 -9.16 20.21 1.46
C THR A 227 -8.59 21.13 2.54
N THR A 228 -9.15 21.11 3.75
CA THR A 228 -8.70 21.95 4.87
C THR A 228 -7.62 21.27 5.72
N VAL A 229 -6.62 22.03 6.16
CA VAL A 229 -5.68 21.58 7.21
C VAL A 229 -6.40 21.63 8.56
N THR A 230 -6.59 20.47 9.16
CA THR A 230 -7.33 20.28 10.43
C THR A 230 -6.44 20.20 11.66
N ALA A 231 -5.17 19.82 11.46
CA ALA A 231 -4.17 19.76 12.52
C ALA A 231 -2.75 19.89 11.94
N THR A 232 -1.84 20.34 12.81
CA THR A 232 -0.39 20.28 12.58
C THR A 232 0.24 19.65 13.81
N ILE A 233 0.88 18.50 13.64
CA ILE A 233 1.34 17.64 14.73
C ILE A 233 2.86 17.67 14.79
N GLY A 234 3.44 17.98 15.94
CA GLY A 234 4.89 17.87 16.15
C GLY A 234 5.36 16.42 16.17
N VAL A 235 6.44 16.14 15.45
CA VAL A 235 7.09 14.82 15.37
C VAL A 235 8.61 14.96 15.57
N GLY A 236 9.35 13.86 15.41
CA GLY A 236 10.80 13.87 15.45
C GLY A 236 11.44 14.70 14.32
N LYS A 237 12.74 14.97 14.45
CA LYS A 237 13.48 15.87 13.56
C LYS A 237 13.68 15.27 12.17
N GLY A 238 13.54 16.13 11.16
CA GLY A 238 13.68 15.73 9.76
C GLY A 238 12.58 14.77 9.33
N ALA A 239 11.32 15.18 9.54
CA ALA A 239 10.14 14.45 9.12
C ALA A 239 10.19 14.18 7.60
N ALA A 240 10.42 12.93 7.20
CA ALA A 240 10.69 12.52 5.83
C ALA A 240 9.55 11.64 5.27
N GLY A 241 9.79 10.37 4.95
CA GLY A 241 8.74 9.46 4.50
C GLY A 241 7.69 9.19 5.59
N LEU A 242 6.46 8.90 5.17
CA LEU A 242 5.37 8.54 6.07
C LEU A 242 4.44 7.49 5.44
N ALA A 243 3.79 6.66 6.25
CA ALA A 243 2.83 5.67 5.79
C ALA A 243 1.73 5.42 6.83
N VAL A 244 0.50 5.21 6.35
CA VAL A 244 -0.69 4.95 7.19
C VAL A 244 -0.98 3.44 7.19
N THR A 245 -1.36 2.88 8.34
CA THR A 245 -1.74 1.46 8.42
C THR A 245 -3.03 1.17 7.64
N PRO A 246 -3.22 -0.06 7.12
CA PRO A 246 -4.42 -0.42 6.33
C PRO A 246 -5.75 -0.16 7.03
N ASP A 247 -5.80 -0.33 8.36
CA ASP A 247 -6.95 -0.04 9.21
C ASP A 247 -7.16 1.46 9.49
N SER A 248 -6.31 2.32 8.91
CA SER A 248 -6.23 3.76 9.17
C SER A 248 -5.99 4.15 10.63
N GLY A 249 -5.60 3.21 11.51
CA GLY A 249 -5.48 3.43 12.95
C GLY A 249 -4.19 4.12 13.40
N PHE A 250 -3.12 3.94 12.64
CA PHE A 250 -1.81 4.50 12.94
C PHE A 250 -1.13 5.12 11.73
N LEU A 251 -0.35 6.16 11.99
CA LEU A 251 0.54 6.80 11.04
C LEU A 251 1.98 6.63 11.53
N TYR A 252 2.86 6.16 10.65
CA TYR A 252 4.29 6.04 10.91
C TYR A 252 5.02 7.13 10.15
N VAL A 253 5.85 7.89 10.86
CA VAL A 253 6.58 9.05 10.33
C VAL A 253 8.06 8.88 10.58
N VAL A 254 8.85 8.91 9.52
CA VAL A 254 10.31 8.83 9.62
C VAL A 254 10.86 10.15 10.15
N ALA A 255 11.61 10.09 11.24
CA ALA A 255 12.40 11.20 11.77
C ALA A 255 13.87 10.99 11.40
N SER A 256 14.23 11.39 10.16
CA SER A 256 15.52 11.11 9.52
C SER A 256 16.74 11.60 10.33
N LYS A 257 16.60 12.70 11.07
CA LYS A 257 17.71 13.28 11.86
C LYS A 257 17.80 12.71 13.28
N ASP A 258 16.77 11.98 13.71
CA ASP A 258 16.73 11.33 15.02
C ASP A 258 16.95 9.82 14.92
N ASN A 259 17.21 9.26 13.72
CA ASN A 259 17.34 7.82 13.47
C ASN A 259 16.18 7.03 14.10
N SER A 260 14.95 7.51 13.93
CA SER A 260 13.76 6.93 14.55
C SER A 260 12.51 7.04 13.67
N VAL A 261 11.47 6.30 14.04
CA VAL A 261 10.13 6.40 13.48
C VAL A 261 9.15 6.80 14.58
N CYS A 262 8.45 7.91 14.41
CA CYS A 262 7.34 8.30 15.29
C CYS A 262 6.06 7.57 14.87
N VAL A 263 5.34 7.02 15.84
CA VAL A 263 4.03 6.40 15.63
C VAL A 263 2.96 7.31 16.19
N LEU A 264 2.01 7.69 15.35
CA LEU A 264 0.87 8.52 15.71
C LEU A 264 -0.40 7.67 15.67
N ARG A 265 -1.28 7.84 16.66
CA ARG A 265 -2.66 7.33 16.58
C ARG A 265 -3.52 8.35 15.85
N THR A 266 -4.22 7.91 14.80
CA THR A 266 -4.97 8.80 13.90
C THR A 266 -6.30 9.29 14.48
N THR A 267 -6.86 8.57 15.46
CA THR A 267 -8.16 8.93 16.07
C THR A 267 -8.10 10.19 16.90
N ASP A 268 -6.93 10.52 17.46
CA ASP A 268 -6.70 11.66 18.34
C ASP A 268 -5.46 12.49 17.96
N ASN A 269 -4.76 12.12 16.87
CA ASN A 269 -3.55 12.78 16.38
C ASN A 269 -2.40 12.83 17.42
N THR A 270 -2.31 11.83 18.30
CA THR A 270 -1.28 11.77 19.35
C THR A 270 -0.08 10.92 18.95
N VAL A 271 1.13 11.36 19.28
CA VAL A 271 2.34 10.53 19.19
C VAL A 271 2.33 9.55 20.37
N ILE A 272 2.37 8.25 20.07
CA ILE A 272 2.24 7.18 21.07
C ILE A 272 3.51 6.36 21.26
N ALA A 273 4.42 6.38 20.28
CA ALA A 273 5.68 5.67 20.34
C ALA A 273 6.74 6.34 19.46
N THR A 274 8.00 6.10 19.80
CA THR A 274 9.17 6.42 18.98
C THR A 274 10.02 5.16 18.90
N ILE A 275 10.25 4.67 17.69
CA ILE A 275 10.94 3.41 17.40
C ILE A 275 12.35 3.75 16.91
N PRO A 276 13.42 3.41 17.64
CA PRO A 276 14.79 3.56 17.14
C PRO A 276 15.03 2.64 15.94
N VAL A 277 15.73 3.14 14.93
CA VAL A 277 16.06 2.42 13.68
C VAL A 277 17.51 2.69 13.28
N GLY A 278 17.90 2.28 12.06
CA GLY A 278 19.23 2.54 11.52
C GLY A 278 19.49 4.01 11.19
N ASN A 279 20.68 4.28 10.65
CA ASN A 279 21.16 5.62 10.33
C ASN A 279 20.53 6.19 9.05
N GLU A 280 20.23 7.48 9.11
CA GLU A 280 19.65 8.27 8.01
C GLU A 280 18.42 7.58 7.39
N PRO A 281 17.37 7.29 8.18
CA PRO A 281 16.18 6.68 7.65
C PRO A 281 15.47 7.65 6.69
N GLY A 282 15.00 7.14 5.55
CA GLY A 282 14.42 7.95 4.47
C GLY A 282 12.95 7.65 4.23
N PHE A 283 12.67 6.49 3.63
CA PHE A 283 11.33 6.08 3.21
C PHE A 283 10.76 4.99 4.10
N ILE A 284 9.44 5.03 4.29
CA ILE A 284 8.69 3.97 4.94
C ILE A 284 7.50 3.61 4.08
N ALA A 285 7.22 2.31 4.00
CA ALA A 285 6.02 1.76 3.42
C ALA A 285 5.48 0.71 4.40
N ILE A 286 4.17 0.56 4.43
CA ILE A 286 3.49 -0.46 5.23
C ILE A 286 2.93 -1.49 4.26
N ALA A 287 3.22 -2.77 4.53
CA ALA A 287 2.64 -3.85 3.75
C ALA A 287 1.11 -3.79 3.85
N PRO A 288 0.37 -4.09 2.77
CA PRO A 288 -1.07 -4.25 2.87
C PRO A 288 -1.40 -5.30 3.94
N GLU A 289 -2.59 -5.21 4.52
CA GLU A 289 -3.06 -6.31 5.36
C GLU A 289 -2.91 -7.59 4.54
N LYS A 290 -2.23 -8.59 5.10
CA LYS A 290 -2.31 -9.93 4.55
C LYS A 290 -3.80 -10.27 4.57
N VAL A 291 -4.45 -10.18 3.43
CA VAL A 291 -5.61 -11.01 3.17
C VAL A 291 -5.03 -12.41 3.17
N THR A 292 -4.94 -13.01 4.36
CA THR A 292 -4.67 -14.42 4.50
C THR A 292 -5.85 -15.10 3.84
N GLY A 293 -5.81 -15.27 2.52
CA GLY A 293 -6.63 -16.24 1.84
C GLY A 293 -6.32 -17.55 2.54
N ILE A 294 -7.28 -18.02 3.34
CA ILE A 294 -7.24 -19.25 4.12
C ILE A 294 -5.81 -19.63 4.50
N GLU A 295 -5.25 -19.05 5.57
CA GLU A 295 -4.19 -19.77 6.26
C GLU A 295 -4.78 -21.12 6.68
N ARG A 296 -4.33 -22.21 6.05
CA ARG A 296 -4.38 -23.50 6.72
C ARG A 296 -3.72 -23.26 8.08
N PRO A 297 -4.40 -23.53 9.21
CA PRO A 297 -3.76 -23.45 10.50
C PRO A 297 -2.44 -24.23 10.44
N ALA A 298 -1.42 -23.71 11.14
CA ALA A 298 -0.11 -24.32 11.27
C ALA A 298 -0.21 -25.85 11.34
N ALA A 299 0.70 -26.52 10.63
CA ALA A 299 0.68 -27.91 10.18
C ALA A 299 0.58 -29.03 11.24
N ASN A 300 -0.14 -28.86 12.35
CA ASN A 300 -0.31 -29.86 13.41
C ASN A 300 -1.77 -30.10 13.85
N VAL A 301 -2.76 -29.66 13.08
CA VAL A 301 -4.12 -30.19 13.18
C VAL A 301 -4.58 -30.53 11.77
N SER A 302 -4.84 -31.80 11.48
CA SER A 302 -5.53 -32.19 10.25
C SER A 302 -6.80 -31.33 10.15
N PRO A 303 -6.97 -30.51 9.10
CA PRO A 303 -8.12 -29.64 9.04
C PRO A 303 -9.37 -30.52 9.03
N ALA A 304 -10.35 -30.17 9.86
CA ALA A 304 -11.63 -30.88 9.91
C ALA A 304 -12.41 -30.75 8.59
N PHE A 305 -11.90 -30.01 7.60
CA PHE A 305 -12.52 -29.87 6.29
C PHE A 305 -11.56 -29.60 5.11
N GLU A 306 -12.00 -29.92 3.89
CA GLU A 306 -11.37 -29.58 2.61
C GLU A 306 -12.41 -28.95 1.68
N LEU A 307 -12.14 -27.73 1.18
CA LEU A 307 -12.99 -27.03 0.21
C LEU A 307 -12.72 -27.58 -1.19
N GLU A 308 -13.78 -27.97 -1.91
CA GLU A 308 -13.64 -28.62 -3.22
C GLU A 308 -13.81 -27.66 -4.41
N GLN A 309 -14.07 -26.38 -4.17
CA GLN A 309 -14.31 -25.40 -5.23
C GLN A 309 -13.51 -24.12 -4.97
N ASN A 310 -12.53 -23.84 -5.85
CA ASN A 310 -11.58 -22.73 -5.67
C ASN A 310 -12.09 -21.36 -6.14
N PHE A 311 -13.27 -21.24 -6.76
CA PHE A 311 -13.77 -19.94 -7.24
C PHE A 311 -15.30 -19.93 -7.32
N PRO A 312 -16.03 -19.16 -6.49
CA PRO A 312 -17.37 -18.75 -6.81
C PRO A 312 -17.32 -17.41 -7.56
N ASN A 313 -17.14 -17.43 -8.88
CA ASN A 313 -17.60 -16.33 -9.74
C ASN A 313 -18.00 -16.90 -11.12
N PRO A 314 -19.15 -16.51 -11.71
CA PRO A 314 -20.10 -15.48 -11.26
C PRO A 314 -21.04 -15.98 -10.16
N PHE A 315 -21.48 -15.06 -9.29
CA PHE A 315 -22.72 -15.23 -8.53
C PHE A 315 -23.89 -15.36 -9.53
N ASN A 316 -24.23 -16.59 -9.88
CA ASN A 316 -25.48 -16.87 -10.56
C ASN A 316 -26.62 -16.73 -9.53
N ALA A 317 -27.87 -16.73 -9.99
CA ALA A 317 -29.04 -16.71 -9.10
C ALA A 317 -29.05 -17.82 -8.02
N THR A 318 -28.17 -18.82 -8.15
CA THR A 318 -27.86 -19.82 -7.14
C THR A 318 -26.35 -20.09 -7.08
N THR A 319 -25.77 -20.09 -5.88
CA THR A 319 -24.39 -20.50 -5.61
C THR A 319 -24.39 -21.78 -4.76
N THR A 320 -23.45 -22.67 -5.05
CA THR A 320 -23.25 -23.92 -4.34
C THR A 320 -21.86 -23.92 -3.71
N ILE A 321 -21.77 -24.26 -2.42
CA ILE A 321 -20.52 -24.36 -1.65
C ILE A 321 -20.33 -25.83 -1.29
N ARG A 322 -19.20 -26.43 -1.72
CA ARG A 322 -18.86 -27.84 -1.46
C ARG A 322 -17.65 -27.95 -0.56
N PHE A 323 -17.77 -28.75 0.49
CA PHE A 323 -16.70 -29.03 1.43
C PHE A 323 -16.83 -30.45 1.97
N SER A 324 -15.71 -31.08 2.30
CA SER A 324 -15.68 -32.39 2.96
C SER A 324 -15.38 -32.21 4.45
N LEU A 325 -15.94 -33.04 5.33
CA LEU A 325 -15.69 -33.03 6.78
C LEU A 325 -14.96 -34.31 7.23
N ALA A 326 -13.99 -34.19 8.13
CA ALA A 326 -13.25 -35.35 8.64
C ALA A 326 -14.06 -36.19 9.66
N GLY A 327 -15.08 -35.60 10.28
CA GLY A 327 -15.90 -36.22 11.32
C GLY A 327 -17.23 -35.49 11.49
N ASN A 328 -18.16 -36.07 12.25
CA ASN A 328 -19.44 -35.42 12.56
C ASN A 328 -19.19 -34.15 13.38
N THR A 329 -19.50 -33.01 12.80
CA THR A 329 -19.04 -31.71 13.30
C THR A 329 -20.15 -30.68 13.19
N ARG A 330 -20.31 -29.83 14.22
CA ARG A 330 -21.17 -28.65 14.10
C ARG A 330 -20.48 -27.63 13.21
N VAL A 331 -21.17 -27.14 12.18
CA VAL A 331 -20.66 -26.17 11.22
C VAL A 331 -21.57 -24.96 11.21
N THR A 332 -20.97 -23.77 11.25
CA THR A 332 -21.64 -22.51 10.90
C THR A 332 -21.01 -21.93 9.63
N LEU A 333 -21.84 -21.55 8.66
CA LEU A 333 -21.44 -20.87 7.44
C LEU A 333 -22.22 -19.58 7.31
N LYS A 334 -21.52 -18.46 7.17
CA LYS A 334 -22.11 -17.11 7.17
C LYS A 334 -21.56 -16.28 6.01
N LEU A 335 -22.35 -15.33 5.55
CA LEU A 335 -22.04 -14.39 4.47
C LEU A 335 -21.89 -12.98 5.05
N TYR A 336 -20.86 -12.25 4.62
CA TYR A 336 -20.53 -10.89 5.06
C TYR A 336 -20.34 -9.96 3.86
N ASP A 337 -20.62 -8.67 4.03
CA ASP A 337 -20.20 -7.64 3.06
C ASP A 337 -18.74 -7.22 3.27
N VAL A 338 -18.26 -6.33 2.39
CA VAL A 338 -16.90 -5.79 2.43
C VAL A 338 -16.58 -4.96 3.67
N THR A 339 -17.58 -4.55 4.44
CA THR A 339 -17.41 -3.83 5.70
C THR A 339 -17.31 -4.77 6.91
N GLY A 340 -17.41 -6.08 6.69
CA GLY A 340 -17.42 -7.09 7.74
C GLY A 340 -18.77 -7.25 8.44
N ARG A 341 -19.85 -6.66 7.90
CA ARG A 341 -21.20 -6.84 8.44
C ARG A 341 -21.77 -8.18 7.97
N GLU A 342 -22.31 -8.96 8.90
CA GLU A 342 -23.03 -10.20 8.59
C GLU A 342 -24.32 -9.89 7.80
N LEU A 343 -24.46 -10.51 6.63
CA LEU A 343 -25.63 -10.39 5.78
C LEU A 343 -26.59 -11.57 5.98
N MET A 344 -26.05 -12.78 6.16
CA MET A 344 -26.84 -14.01 6.22
C MET A 344 -26.08 -15.16 6.90
N THR A 345 -26.79 -16.00 7.64
CA THR A 345 -26.31 -17.34 8.02
C THR A 345 -26.83 -18.37 6.99
N LEU A 346 -25.91 -19.04 6.29
CA LEU A 346 -26.19 -20.04 5.26
C LEU A 346 -26.34 -21.46 5.83
N LEU A 347 -25.67 -21.74 6.94
CA LEU A 347 -25.73 -23.01 7.67
C LEU A 347 -25.41 -22.76 9.14
N ASP A 348 -26.12 -23.40 10.06
CA ASP A 348 -25.73 -23.61 11.45
C ASP A 348 -26.30 -24.95 11.91
N GLY A 349 -25.47 -25.98 12.01
CA GLY A 349 -25.94 -27.30 12.40
C GLY A 349 -24.88 -28.38 12.37
N ASN A 350 -25.25 -29.58 12.82
CA ASN A 350 -24.39 -30.76 12.81
C ASN A 350 -24.41 -31.40 11.41
N LEU A 351 -23.24 -31.60 10.83
CA LEU A 351 -23.07 -32.25 9.54
C LEU A 351 -22.29 -33.56 9.67
N PRO A 352 -22.60 -34.56 8.83
CA PRO A 352 -21.89 -35.83 8.82
C PRO A 352 -20.49 -35.68 8.24
N SER A 353 -19.60 -36.62 8.61
CA SER A 353 -18.31 -36.79 7.92
C SER A 353 -18.49 -37.05 6.41
N GLY A 354 -17.52 -36.66 5.61
CA GLY A 354 -17.53 -36.77 4.16
C GLY A 354 -18.05 -35.51 3.47
N ARG A 355 -18.45 -35.66 2.21
CA ARG A 355 -18.80 -34.54 1.32
C ARG A 355 -20.15 -33.92 1.70
N ASN A 356 -20.15 -32.61 1.86
CA ASN A 356 -21.32 -31.79 2.18
C ASN A 356 -21.46 -30.65 1.17
N GLU A 357 -22.70 -30.21 0.97
CA GLU A 357 -23.04 -29.13 0.04
C GLU A 357 -24.03 -28.15 0.68
N VAL A 358 -23.75 -26.85 0.58
CA VAL A 358 -24.68 -25.79 0.95
C VAL A 358 -25.02 -24.97 -0.30
N ARG A 359 -26.30 -24.93 -0.65
CA ARG A 359 -26.82 -24.18 -1.79
C ARG A 359 -27.58 -22.95 -1.28
N PHE A 360 -27.32 -21.79 -1.86
CA PHE A 360 -28.03 -20.56 -1.51
C PHE A 360 -28.39 -19.73 -2.74
N GLU A 361 -29.45 -18.94 -2.63
CA GLU A 361 -29.91 -18.03 -3.69
C GLU A 361 -29.52 -16.59 -3.36
N GLY A 362 -28.62 -16.00 -4.15
CA GLY A 362 -28.13 -14.63 -3.96
C GLY A 362 -29.00 -13.54 -4.59
N LYS A 363 -30.25 -13.83 -4.95
CA LYS A 363 -31.11 -12.93 -5.76
C LYS A 363 -31.38 -11.55 -5.14
N ASN A 364 -31.23 -11.42 -3.82
CA ASN A 364 -31.46 -10.18 -3.07
C ASN A 364 -30.15 -9.45 -2.70
N LEU A 365 -29.00 -9.93 -3.15
CA LEU A 365 -27.72 -9.28 -2.94
C LEU A 365 -27.46 -8.29 -4.08
N SER A 366 -26.96 -7.10 -3.74
CA SER A 366 -26.46 -6.15 -4.74
C SER A 366 -25.24 -6.73 -5.46
N SER A 367 -24.94 -6.25 -6.67
CA SER A 367 -23.66 -6.57 -7.31
C SER A 367 -22.51 -6.08 -6.43
N GLY A 368 -21.53 -6.95 -6.14
CA GLY A 368 -20.42 -6.62 -5.25
C GLY A 368 -19.61 -7.83 -4.82
N VAL A 369 -18.62 -7.60 -3.97
CA VAL A 369 -17.80 -8.63 -3.33
C VAL A 369 -18.41 -9.02 -1.99
N TYR A 370 -18.45 -10.31 -1.70
CA TYR A 370 -18.95 -10.86 -0.44
C TYR A 370 -17.98 -11.88 0.11
N PHE A 371 -17.95 -12.01 1.43
CA PHE A 371 -17.08 -12.93 2.14
C PHE A 371 -17.88 -14.06 2.78
N LEU A 372 -17.40 -15.29 2.65
CA LEU A 372 -17.95 -16.45 3.34
C LEU A 372 -17.07 -16.79 4.54
N ARG A 373 -17.66 -16.93 5.72
CA ARG A 373 -16.99 -17.42 6.92
C ARG A 373 -17.58 -18.76 7.33
N MET A 374 -16.75 -19.79 7.31
CA MET A 374 -17.09 -21.11 7.82
C MET A 374 -16.36 -21.36 9.15
N GLN A 375 -17.06 -21.89 10.14
CA GLN A 375 -16.47 -22.27 11.43
C GLN A 375 -16.98 -23.66 11.82
N SER A 376 -16.09 -24.49 12.36
CA SER A 376 -16.44 -25.78 12.95
C SER A 376 -16.35 -25.71 14.49
N GLY A 377 -17.35 -26.28 15.16
CA GLY A 377 -17.31 -26.58 16.59
C GLY A 377 -16.54 -27.88 16.87
N PRO A 378 -16.35 -28.26 18.14
CA PRO A 378 -15.75 -29.54 18.51
C PRO A 378 -16.58 -30.71 17.95
N SER A 379 -15.89 -31.79 17.54
CA SER A 379 -16.51 -33.01 17.02
C SER A 379 -17.53 -33.56 18.02
N VAL A 380 -18.75 -33.82 17.56
CA VAL A 380 -19.79 -34.40 18.42
C VAL A 380 -19.58 -35.91 18.44
N GLN A 381 -19.10 -36.46 19.56
CA GLN A 381 -19.08 -37.91 19.72
C GLN A 381 -20.52 -38.42 19.79
N THR A 382 -20.90 -39.24 18.81
CA THR A 382 -22.11 -40.05 18.89
C THR A 382 -21.80 -41.25 19.80
N ASN A 383 -22.46 -41.32 20.95
CA ASN A 383 -22.55 -42.55 21.75
C ASN A 383 -23.34 -43.62 20.99
#